data_AF-A0A843CWM1-F1
#
_entry.id   AF-A0A843CWM1-F1
#
_cell.length_a   1.000
_cell.length_b   1.000
_cell.length_c   1.000
_cell.angle_alpha   90.00
_cell.angle_beta   90.00
_cell.angle_gamma   90.00
#
_symmetry.space_group_name_H-M   'P 1'
#
loop_
_entity.id
_entity.type
_entity.pdbx_description
1 polymer ?
#
loop_
_entity_poly.entity_id
_entity_poly.type
_entity_poly.pdbx_seq_one_letter_code
_entity_poly.pdbx_strand_id
1 'polypeptide(L)'
;MNGKAILSSAVVLLFLLSSLIVAIPSTSLDGSTDDTELPSSFDQRDRGIVTPPKYQYPWDTCWAFTGTSAAETAILTAMGKTYEETGLDLSERHVAYFSNSPVDEPTTYTQQGEGLHTRSDNPNGPLVPGGWPYNYVQLFSTGVSPATEDMYPYHGKNGETMSQFYQDHDRAEVVVREENKELEEELPFYSDEEREKLFDSWADKGLQFPEGVNAENFTFDDFVEADIQYLLHQYDEKDEYLPYDDWSLGVESRNYTMGYSMLDANRMKDPRKMDGYSWKGIDNDAMNEIKSELLLGHGLSITYDAKDGGYNDEFGTYYQTSTSVNHCVQIIGWDDTISKDNFTYVVSDLTFKPEGDGAWLCKNHWGSETYGYEIGGKTYYNDWGIKDEDGKHTGYFWLSYYDRSLSNVESISFSDKLDIGNGNSSYIYDFLPDRKNIHCDYEAPASMANVFTASSHTKVTGLSICTREYGSNANVKLYLNPGSDDPTSGELIYETNCSYPYAGIHVIIPDKTVEIGKGQRFSVVYEERTQDGKYVVGMNSYSKTDTKIYGVSVINKGESFLNIGSGWKDLVDEIDKLEIYNPDLAMDNFSIKVFSTDYPAEDSNYPMYAAIALCIIVAVVLGIVFIRRH
;
A
#
# COMPACT_ATOMS: atom_id res chain seq x y z
N MET A 1 -55.35 -16.70 -49.26
CA MET A 1 -56.25 -17.29 -48.25
C MET A 1 -55.66 -16.90 -46.90
N ASN A 2 -56.17 -15.82 -46.30
CA ASN A 2 -56.98 -15.82 -45.07
C ASN A 2 -56.28 -16.56 -43.90
N GLY A 3 -55.97 -15.98 -42.75
CA GLY A 3 -56.59 -14.79 -42.14
C GLY A 3 -55.77 -14.14 -41.03
N LYS A 4 -56.31 -12.99 -40.61
CA LYS A 4 -55.80 -12.04 -39.62
C LYS A 4 -56.07 -12.50 -38.18
N ALA A 5 -55.11 -12.18 -37.32
CA ALA A 5 -55.19 -11.62 -35.96
C ALA A 5 -56.43 -11.88 -35.08
N ILE A 6 -56.19 -12.40 -33.86
CA ILE A 6 -56.74 -11.86 -32.59
C ILE A 6 -55.67 -12.00 -31.48
N LEU A 7 -55.35 -10.87 -30.84
CA LEU A 7 -54.63 -10.73 -29.58
C LEU A 7 -55.40 -11.42 -28.43
N SER A 8 -54.70 -12.11 -27.53
CA SER A 8 -55.06 -12.09 -26.11
C SER A 8 -53.82 -12.21 -25.23
N SER A 9 -53.60 -11.14 -24.47
CA SER A 9 -52.66 -10.92 -23.38
C SER A 9 -52.40 -12.15 -22.50
N ALA A 10 -51.18 -12.68 -22.53
CA ALA A 10 -50.51 -13.39 -21.44
C ALA A 10 -49.09 -13.75 -21.91
N VAL A 11 -48.12 -13.72 -21.01
CA VAL A 11 -46.68 -13.99 -21.25
C VAL A 11 -45.87 -12.79 -21.77
N VAL A 12 -46.00 -11.66 -21.05
CA VAL A 12 -44.89 -10.75 -20.78
C VAL A 12 -44.75 -10.71 -19.25
N LEU A 13 -44.08 -11.71 -18.68
CA LEU A 13 -43.68 -11.72 -17.27
C LEU A 13 -42.56 -12.75 -17.04
N LEU A 14 -41.41 -12.52 -17.65
CA LEU A 14 -40.17 -13.26 -17.38
C LEU A 14 -39.02 -12.47 -18.04
N PHE A 15 -38.68 -11.31 -17.48
CA PHE A 15 -37.42 -10.56 -17.64
C PHE A 15 -37.54 -9.24 -16.85
N LEU A 16 -37.72 -9.33 -15.54
CA LEU A 16 -37.62 -8.21 -14.59
C LEU A 16 -37.22 -8.80 -13.23
N LEU A 17 -35.96 -9.20 -13.10
CA LEU A 17 -35.29 -9.53 -11.83
C LEU A 17 -33.78 -9.69 -12.09
N SER A 18 -33.13 -8.63 -12.59
CA SER A 18 -31.65 -8.52 -12.62
C SER A 18 -31.22 -7.06 -12.84
N SER A 19 -31.89 -6.14 -12.15
CA SER A 19 -31.50 -4.74 -12.08
C SER A 19 -31.89 -4.17 -10.72
N LEU A 20 -31.38 -4.80 -9.66
CA LEU A 20 -31.07 -4.05 -8.45
C LEU A 20 -29.74 -3.35 -8.74
N ILE A 21 -29.82 -2.21 -9.41
CA ILE A 21 -28.78 -1.21 -9.34
C ILE A 21 -28.82 -0.76 -7.88
N VAL A 22 -27.91 -1.27 -7.05
CA VAL A 22 -27.53 -0.55 -5.85
C VAL A 22 -26.84 0.70 -6.37
N ALA A 23 -27.63 1.74 -6.58
CA ALA A 23 -27.12 3.09 -6.60
C ALA A 23 -26.59 3.30 -5.18
N ILE A 24 -25.28 3.09 -5.00
CA ILE A 24 -24.59 3.67 -3.85
C ILE A 24 -24.84 5.17 -4.03
N PRO A 25 -25.63 5.81 -3.17
CA PRO A 25 -25.75 7.24 -3.25
C PRO A 25 -24.34 7.77 -3.01
N SER A 26 -23.88 8.69 -3.86
CA SER A 26 -22.87 9.65 -3.43
C SER A 26 -23.52 10.46 -2.30
N THR A 27 -23.52 9.91 -1.09
CA THR A 27 -23.85 10.66 0.11
C THR A 27 -22.73 11.66 0.25
N SER A 28 -23.00 12.91 -0.13
CA SER A 28 -22.44 14.03 0.60
C SER A 28 -22.67 13.71 2.08
N LEU A 29 -21.60 13.40 2.81
CA LEU A 29 -21.62 13.46 4.26
C LEU A 29 -21.81 14.94 4.57
N ASP A 30 -23.08 15.37 4.65
CA ASP A 30 -23.40 16.52 5.46
C ASP A 30 -22.93 16.19 6.88
N GLY A 31 -22.24 17.13 7.52
CA GLY A 31 -21.64 16.97 8.84
C GLY A 31 -22.65 16.81 9.98
N SER A 32 -23.75 16.08 9.78
CA SER A 32 -24.60 15.55 10.82
C SER A 32 -24.47 14.03 10.81
N THR A 33 -23.78 13.51 11.82
CA THR A 33 -23.86 12.10 12.22
C THR A 33 -25.33 11.77 12.48
N ASP A 34 -26.01 11.20 11.50
CA ASP A 34 -27.27 10.50 11.78
C ASP A 34 -26.91 9.32 12.71
N ASP A 35 -27.62 9.27 13.82
CA ASP A 35 -27.33 8.56 15.07
C ASP A 35 -27.53 7.04 14.93
N THR A 36 -26.87 6.40 13.95
CA THR A 36 -26.73 4.95 13.96
C THR A 36 -25.69 4.59 15.01
N GLU A 37 -26.17 4.20 16.19
CA GLU A 37 -25.35 3.65 17.27
C GLU A 37 -24.45 2.53 16.72
N LEU A 38 -23.14 2.78 16.66
CA LEU A 38 -22.16 1.79 16.22
C LEU A 38 -22.22 0.56 17.14
N PRO A 39 -22.05 -0.67 16.62
CA PRO A 39 -22.08 -1.85 17.47
C PRO A 39 -20.91 -1.81 18.46
N SER A 40 -21.13 -2.36 19.66
CA SER A 40 -20.10 -2.42 20.71
C SER A 40 -18.92 -3.32 20.33
N SER A 41 -19.10 -4.22 19.37
CA SER A 41 -18.07 -5.11 18.85
C SER A 41 -18.32 -5.44 17.39
N PHE A 42 -17.25 -5.68 16.63
CA PHE A 42 -17.28 -6.05 15.23
C PHE A 42 -16.01 -6.79 14.83
N ASP A 43 -16.14 -7.77 13.94
CA ASP A 43 -15.03 -8.58 13.43
C ASP A 43 -15.19 -8.80 11.91
N GLN A 44 -14.24 -8.32 11.11
CA GLN A 44 -14.28 -8.53 9.66
C GLN A 44 -14.09 -10.00 9.25
N ARG A 45 -13.56 -10.86 10.13
CA ARG A 45 -13.43 -12.30 9.86
C ARG A 45 -14.80 -12.96 9.70
N ASP A 46 -15.83 -12.47 10.41
CA ASP A 46 -17.21 -12.97 10.27
C ASP A 46 -17.78 -12.72 8.87
N ARG A 47 -17.21 -11.78 8.10
CA ARG A 47 -17.56 -11.52 6.70
C ARG A 47 -16.77 -12.38 5.72
N GLY A 48 -15.75 -13.11 6.18
CA GLY A 48 -14.89 -13.95 5.35
C GLY A 48 -13.93 -13.18 4.44
N ILE A 49 -13.71 -11.89 4.68
CA ILE A 49 -12.88 -11.00 3.82
C ILE A 49 -11.48 -10.74 4.38
N VAL A 50 -11.12 -11.37 5.50
CA VAL A 50 -9.79 -11.28 6.11
C VAL A 50 -9.01 -12.54 5.76
N THR A 51 -7.86 -12.36 5.12
CA THR A 51 -6.92 -13.45 4.80
C THR A 51 -6.12 -13.88 6.03
N PRO A 52 -5.53 -15.09 6.04
CA PRO A 52 -4.70 -15.58 7.15
C PRO A 52 -3.47 -14.69 7.45
N PRO A 53 -2.99 -14.63 8.70
CA PRO A 53 -1.71 -14.00 9.06
C PRO A 53 -0.53 -14.68 8.37
N LYS A 54 0.44 -13.87 7.94
CA LYS A 54 1.68 -14.29 7.27
C LYS A 54 2.90 -14.00 8.14
N TYR A 55 4.11 -14.18 7.60
CA TYR A 55 5.37 -14.02 8.33
C TYR A 55 6.34 -13.11 7.58
N GLN A 56 6.70 -11.97 8.18
CA GLN A 56 7.50 -10.90 7.52
C GLN A 56 9.02 -11.07 7.59
N TYR A 57 9.52 -12.00 8.40
CA TYR A 57 10.96 -12.20 8.52
C TYR A 57 11.53 -12.63 7.16
N PRO A 58 12.73 -12.17 6.74
CA PRO A 58 13.79 -11.51 7.54
C PRO A 58 13.76 -9.99 7.57
N TRP A 59 12.78 -9.34 6.95
CA TRP A 59 12.85 -7.91 6.69
C TRP A 59 11.95 -7.07 7.60
N ASP A 60 12.33 -5.80 7.79
CA ASP A 60 11.54 -4.77 8.48
C ASP A 60 10.37 -4.27 7.60
N THR A 61 9.53 -5.19 7.12
CA THR A 61 8.52 -4.92 6.09
C THR A 61 7.07 -4.98 6.59
N CYS A 62 6.86 -4.84 7.90
CA CYS A 62 5.52 -4.85 8.52
C CYS A 62 4.50 -3.94 7.85
N TRP A 63 4.95 -2.77 7.37
CA TRP A 63 4.13 -1.80 6.63
C TRP A 63 3.67 -2.35 5.27
N ALA A 64 4.52 -3.11 4.56
CA ALA A 64 4.18 -3.72 3.28
C ALA A 64 3.23 -4.90 3.48
N PHE A 65 3.47 -5.73 4.50
CA PHE A 65 2.52 -6.78 4.90
C PHE A 65 1.16 -6.21 5.29
N THR A 66 1.16 -5.16 6.09
CA THR A 66 -0.09 -4.50 6.49
C THR A 66 -0.82 -3.89 5.30
N GLY A 67 -0.12 -3.18 4.42
CA GLY A 67 -0.71 -2.60 3.21
C GLY A 67 -1.26 -3.68 2.26
N THR A 68 -0.55 -4.80 2.14
CA THR A 68 -0.96 -5.95 1.33
C THR A 68 -2.20 -6.62 1.90
N SER A 69 -2.23 -6.88 3.21
CA SER A 69 -3.38 -7.46 3.91
C SER A 69 -4.62 -6.53 3.89
N ALA A 70 -4.40 -5.22 4.02
CA ALA A 70 -5.45 -4.22 3.85
C ALA A 70 -5.98 -4.20 2.40
N ALA A 71 -5.10 -4.30 1.40
CA ALA A 71 -5.50 -4.40 -0.01
C ALA A 71 -6.28 -5.69 -0.29
N GLU A 72 -5.85 -6.85 0.23
CA GLU A 72 -6.59 -8.11 0.14
C GLU A 72 -8.03 -7.95 0.67
N THR A 73 -8.18 -7.34 1.84
CA THR A 73 -9.49 -7.09 2.47
C THR A 73 -10.36 -6.18 1.59
N ALA A 74 -9.80 -5.06 1.13
CA ALA A 74 -10.50 -4.10 0.28
C ALA A 74 -10.89 -4.69 -1.08
N ILE A 75 -10.02 -5.52 -1.68
CA ILE A 75 -10.28 -6.22 -2.95
C ILE A 75 -11.39 -7.26 -2.77
N LEU A 76 -11.34 -8.09 -1.72
CA LEU A 76 -12.39 -9.07 -1.43
C LEU A 76 -13.75 -8.39 -1.22
N THR A 77 -13.76 -7.26 -0.50
CA THR A 77 -14.95 -6.41 -0.36
C THR A 77 -15.45 -5.90 -1.72
N ALA A 78 -14.56 -5.36 -2.57
CA ALA A 78 -14.92 -4.86 -3.89
C ALA A 78 -15.45 -5.97 -4.82
N MET A 79 -14.90 -7.18 -4.70
CA MET A 79 -15.35 -8.38 -5.42
C MET A 79 -16.71 -8.88 -4.94
N GLY A 80 -17.11 -8.54 -3.71
CA GLY A 80 -18.22 -9.19 -3.02
C GLY A 80 -17.99 -10.68 -2.81
N LYS A 81 -16.73 -11.08 -2.56
CA LYS A 81 -16.32 -12.48 -2.39
C LYS A 81 -15.57 -12.69 -1.08
N THR A 82 -15.52 -13.92 -0.62
CA THR A 82 -14.73 -14.32 0.55
C THR A 82 -13.34 -14.83 0.15
N TYR A 83 -12.44 -14.90 1.13
CA TYR A 83 -11.16 -15.57 1.01
C TYR A 83 -11.35 -17.06 0.64
N GLU A 84 -12.32 -17.76 1.24
CA GLU A 84 -12.61 -19.18 0.95
C GLU A 84 -12.96 -19.40 -0.54
N GLU A 85 -13.65 -18.44 -1.17
CA GLU A 85 -14.03 -18.53 -2.59
C GLU A 85 -12.88 -18.23 -3.56
N THR A 86 -11.86 -17.50 -3.12
CA THR A 86 -10.84 -16.91 -4.01
C THR A 86 -9.44 -17.44 -3.79
N GLY A 87 -9.10 -17.79 -2.54
CA GLY A 87 -7.73 -18.06 -2.11
C GLY A 87 -6.79 -16.86 -2.34
N LEU A 88 -7.30 -15.62 -2.28
CA LEU A 88 -6.52 -14.42 -2.58
C LEU A 88 -5.30 -14.34 -1.67
N ASP A 89 -4.13 -14.25 -2.29
CA ASP A 89 -2.84 -14.15 -1.63
C ASP A 89 -1.93 -13.24 -2.44
N LEU A 90 -1.66 -12.06 -1.88
CA LEU A 90 -0.91 -10.98 -2.54
C LEU A 90 0.54 -10.95 -2.04
N SER A 91 1.43 -10.48 -2.91
CA SER A 91 2.88 -10.46 -2.70
C SER A 91 3.32 -9.25 -1.90
N GLU A 92 3.77 -9.50 -0.68
CA GLU A 92 4.42 -8.47 0.13
C GLU A 92 5.79 -8.07 -0.41
N ARG A 93 6.49 -8.98 -1.10
CA ARG A 93 7.80 -8.70 -1.70
C ARG A 93 7.68 -7.64 -2.80
N HIS A 94 6.63 -7.74 -3.63
CA HIS A 94 6.32 -6.77 -4.67
C HIS A 94 6.08 -5.38 -4.07
N VAL A 95 5.20 -5.30 -3.07
CA VAL A 95 4.88 -4.04 -2.39
C VAL A 95 6.10 -3.46 -1.68
N ALA A 96 6.81 -4.25 -0.86
CA ALA A 96 7.97 -3.80 -0.11
C ALA A 96 9.08 -3.28 -1.03
N TYR A 97 9.38 -4.01 -2.11
CA TYR A 97 10.45 -3.64 -3.02
C TYR A 97 10.12 -2.37 -3.80
N PHE A 98 8.96 -2.30 -4.46
CA PHE A 98 8.65 -1.19 -5.36
C PHE A 98 8.26 0.12 -4.66
N SER A 99 7.69 0.06 -3.46
CA SER A 99 7.41 1.26 -2.68
C SER A 99 8.68 1.98 -2.19
N ASN A 100 9.83 1.29 -2.17
CA ASN A 100 11.13 1.83 -1.79
C ASN A 100 12.13 1.86 -2.96
N SER A 101 11.65 1.72 -4.20
CA SER A 101 12.48 1.73 -5.41
C SER A 101 12.12 2.90 -6.35
N PRO A 102 13.11 3.48 -7.05
CA PRO A 102 12.85 4.54 -8.01
C PRO A 102 12.18 3.99 -9.28
N VAL A 103 11.60 4.90 -10.06
CA VAL A 103 11.02 4.62 -11.37
C VAL A 103 12.13 4.58 -12.39
N ASP A 104 12.72 3.40 -12.59
CA ASP A 104 13.81 3.21 -13.56
C ASP A 104 13.33 2.68 -14.92
N GLU A 105 12.01 2.52 -15.11
CA GLU A 105 11.44 2.02 -16.36
C GLU A 105 11.65 2.99 -17.54
N PRO A 106 12.00 2.49 -18.74
CA PRO A 106 12.18 3.32 -19.94
C PRO A 106 10.88 3.85 -20.55
N THR A 107 9.71 3.46 -20.04
CA THR A 107 8.37 3.75 -20.60
C THR A 107 7.80 5.09 -20.14
N THR A 108 8.23 5.63 -19.00
CA THR A 108 7.93 7.00 -18.52
C THR A 108 9.16 7.89 -18.71
N TYR A 109 9.45 8.25 -19.97
CA TYR A 109 10.71 8.90 -20.35
C TYR A 109 11.04 10.19 -19.57
N THR A 110 10.05 10.87 -18.98
CA THR A 110 10.28 12.13 -18.27
C THR A 110 10.58 11.96 -16.78
N GLN A 111 10.11 10.89 -16.12
CA GLN A 111 10.23 10.65 -14.67
C GLN A 111 11.23 9.56 -14.29
N GLN A 112 12.16 9.25 -15.20
CA GLN A 112 13.20 8.26 -14.93
C GLN A 112 14.06 8.67 -13.72
N GLY A 113 14.23 7.74 -12.77
CA GLY A 113 14.99 7.93 -11.54
C GLY A 113 14.23 8.65 -10.42
N GLU A 114 12.96 9.03 -10.63
CA GLU A 114 12.12 9.63 -9.60
C GLU A 114 11.69 8.58 -8.55
N GLY A 115 11.50 9.00 -7.30
CA GLY A 115 10.99 8.15 -6.22
C GLY A 115 11.98 8.01 -5.06
N LEU A 116 11.87 6.90 -4.33
CA LEU A 116 12.73 6.62 -3.19
C LEU A 116 13.98 5.85 -3.62
N HIS A 117 15.12 6.21 -3.02
CA HIS A 117 16.42 5.61 -3.26
C HIS A 117 17.05 5.17 -1.94
N THR A 118 17.68 4.00 -1.93
CA THR A 118 18.41 3.49 -0.77
C THR A 118 19.86 3.99 -0.79
N ARG A 119 20.48 4.12 0.39
CA ARG A 119 21.92 4.46 0.49
C ARG A 119 22.85 3.26 0.31
N SER A 120 22.29 2.06 0.17
CA SER A 120 23.02 0.81 -0.03
C SER A 120 23.09 0.45 -1.51
N ASP A 121 24.24 -0.07 -1.95
CA ASP A 121 24.43 -0.68 -3.28
C ASP A 121 23.94 -2.14 -3.31
N ASN A 122 23.49 -2.69 -2.17
CA ASN A 122 22.93 -4.03 -2.09
C ASN A 122 21.59 -4.07 -2.86
N PRO A 123 21.37 -5.05 -3.76
CA PRO A 123 20.10 -5.21 -4.47
C PRO A 123 18.89 -5.43 -3.55
N ASN A 124 19.08 -5.92 -2.33
CA ASN A 124 18.03 -6.06 -1.31
C ASN A 124 17.79 -4.75 -0.54
N GLY A 125 18.53 -3.69 -0.87
CA GLY A 125 18.47 -2.37 -0.23
C GLY A 125 17.05 -1.84 0.02
N PRO A 126 16.09 -1.97 -0.92
CA PRO A 126 14.71 -1.49 -0.70
C PRO A 126 13.97 -2.14 0.46
N LEU A 127 14.36 -3.33 0.91
CA LEU A 127 13.68 -4.10 1.97
C LEU A 127 14.16 -3.75 3.39
N VAL A 128 15.29 -3.05 3.52
CA VAL A 128 16.00 -2.78 4.78
C VAL A 128 15.47 -1.57 5.59
N PRO A 129 15.08 -0.43 5.00
CA PRO A 129 14.88 0.82 5.75
C PRO A 129 13.69 0.84 6.71
N GLY A 130 12.78 -0.14 6.63
CA GLY A 130 11.44 0.01 7.16
C GLY A 130 10.55 0.87 6.26
N GLY A 131 9.37 1.23 6.76
CA GLY A 131 8.41 2.04 6.01
C GLY A 131 7.15 2.35 6.81
N TRP A 132 6.26 3.08 6.16
CA TRP A 132 5.02 3.63 6.74
C TRP A 132 3.85 3.42 5.78
N PRO A 133 2.60 3.62 6.22
CA PRO A 133 1.44 3.46 5.35
C PRO A 133 1.51 4.25 4.03
N TYR A 134 2.03 5.47 4.07
CA TYR A 134 2.18 6.30 2.87
C TYR A 134 3.10 5.70 1.80
N ASN A 135 3.99 4.75 2.14
CA ASN A 135 4.87 4.09 1.18
C ASN A 135 4.08 3.18 0.23
N TYR A 136 3.20 2.33 0.75
CA TYR A 136 2.37 1.46 -0.08
C TYR A 136 1.24 2.24 -0.77
N VAL A 137 0.68 3.27 -0.11
CA VAL A 137 -0.34 4.15 -0.71
C VAL A 137 0.21 4.82 -1.97
N GLN A 138 1.45 5.30 -1.95
CA GLN A 138 2.07 5.91 -3.12
C GLN A 138 2.15 4.92 -4.29
N LEU A 139 2.59 3.67 -4.04
CA LEU A 139 2.65 2.65 -5.08
C LEU A 139 1.26 2.36 -5.64
N PHE A 140 0.25 2.15 -4.78
CA PHE A 140 -1.10 1.86 -5.23
C PHE A 140 -1.74 3.03 -5.98
N SER A 141 -1.39 4.26 -5.61
CA SER A 141 -1.84 5.47 -6.28
C SER A 141 -1.36 5.59 -7.72
N THR A 142 -0.35 4.81 -8.15
CA THR A 142 0.08 4.80 -9.55
C THR A 142 -0.73 3.84 -10.42
N GLY A 143 -1.81 3.26 -9.89
CA GLY A 143 -2.64 2.27 -10.56
C GLY A 143 -2.09 0.85 -10.47
N VAL A 144 -1.01 0.65 -9.71
CA VAL A 144 -0.41 -0.65 -9.43
C VAL A 144 -1.21 -1.35 -8.34
N SER A 145 -1.57 -2.61 -8.55
CA SER A 145 -2.07 -3.48 -7.48
C SER A 145 -0.90 -4.33 -6.97
N PRO A 146 -0.92 -4.80 -5.71
CA PRO A 146 -0.03 -5.88 -5.32
C PRO A 146 -0.13 -7.03 -6.32
N ALA A 147 1.00 -7.58 -6.72
CA ALA A 147 1.03 -8.85 -7.43
C ALA A 147 0.50 -9.99 -6.55
N THR A 148 0.20 -11.15 -7.13
CA THR A 148 -0.08 -12.37 -6.35
C THR A 148 1.21 -12.95 -5.79
N GLU A 149 1.11 -13.60 -4.64
CA GLU A 149 2.25 -14.25 -3.97
C GLU A 149 2.94 -15.30 -4.87
N ASP A 150 2.19 -16.05 -5.68
CA ASP A 150 2.75 -17.01 -6.66
C ASP A 150 3.69 -16.35 -7.71
N MET A 151 3.49 -15.07 -8.06
CA MET A 151 4.36 -14.42 -9.04
C MET A 151 5.66 -13.90 -8.42
N TYR A 152 5.57 -13.35 -7.21
CA TYR A 152 6.72 -12.78 -6.50
C TYR A 152 6.69 -13.23 -5.04
N PRO A 153 6.99 -14.50 -4.77
CA PRO A 153 6.87 -15.04 -3.43
C PRO A 153 7.83 -14.34 -2.47
N TYR A 154 7.47 -14.32 -1.19
CA TYR A 154 8.21 -13.69 -0.10
C TYR A 154 9.44 -14.51 0.32
N HIS A 155 10.32 -14.74 -0.64
CA HIS A 155 11.65 -15.31 -0.48
C HIS A 155 12.60 -14.74 -1.53
N GLY A 156 13.90 -14.94 -1.35
CA GLY A 156 14.88 -14.60 -2.39
C GLY A 156 14.70 -15.43 -3.67
N LYS A 157 15.30 -15.04 -4.78
CA LYS A 157 15.11 -15.69 -6.11
C LYS A 157 15.38 -17.19 -6.11
N ASN A 158 16.29 -17.68 -5.27
CA ASN A 158 16.61 -19.09 -5.17
C ASN A 158 15.73 -19.84 -4.16
N GLY A 159 14.98 -19.12 -3.31
CA GLY A 159 14.19 -19.69 -2.23
C GLY A 159 15.06 -20.41 -1.20
N GLU A 160 16.33 -20.00 -1.08
CA GLU A 160 17.27 -20.59 -0.13
C GLU A 160 16.86 -20.22 1.30
N THR A 161 17.03 -21.17 2.19
CA THR A 161 16.69 -21.06 3.62
C THR A 161 17.96 -20.99 4.48
N MET A 162 17.83 -20.52 5.72
CA MET A 162 18.93 -20.46 6.68
C MET A 162 19.48 -21.86 6.96
N SER A 163 18.61 -22.87 7.14
CA SER A 163 19.05 -24.26 7.33
C SER A 163 19.88 -24.78 6.16
N GLN A 164 19.43 -24.55 4.91
CA GLN A 164 20.19 -24.94 3.72
C GLN A 164 21.54 -24.22 3.62
N PHE A 165 21.58 -22.94 4.01
CA PHE A 165 22.80 -22.15 4.00
C PHE A 165 23.84 -22.67 5.01
N TYR A 166 23.46 -22.90 6.28
CA TYR A 166 24.38 -23.40 7.31
C TYR A 166 24.81 -24.87 7.10
N GLN A 167 24.08 -25.65 6.28
CA GLN A 167 24.55 -26.97 5.84
C GLN A 167 25.76 -26.89 4.89
N ASP A 168 25.91 -25.78 4.16
CA ASP A 168 27.10 -25.50 3.34
C ASP A 168 28.15 -24.77 4.19
N HIS A 169 28.93 -25.56 4.93
CA HIS A 169 29.89 -25.07 5.92
C HIS A 169 30.89 -24.06 5.33
N ASP A 170 31.39 -24.29 4.11
CA ASP A 170 32.34 -23.39 3.44
C ASP A 170 31.74 -22.00 3.21
N ARG A 171 30.45 -21.91 2.87
CA ARG A 171 29.73 -20.63 2.70
C ARG A 171 29.41 -19.98 4.03
N ALA A 172 28.95 -20.77 4.99
CA ALA A 172 28.59 -20.28 6.32
C ALA A 172 29.80 -19.70 7.06
N GLU A 173 30.95 -20.37 6.97
CA GLU A 173 32.21 -19.91 7.57
C GLU A 173 32.58 -18.50 7.10
N VAL A 174 32.46 -18.21 5.80
CA VAL A 174 32.77 -16.87 5.27
C VAL A 174 31.90 -15.78 5.90
N VAL A 175 30.59 -16.04 6.07
CA VAL A 175 29.65 -15.06 6.63
C VAL A 175 29.86 -14.90 8.13
N VAL A 176 29.93 -16.01 8.88
CA VAL A 176 30.13 -15.97 10.34
C VAL A 176 31.43 -15.26 10.69
N ARG A 177 32.52 -15.49 9.92
CA ARG A 177 33.78 -14.76 10.11
C ARG A 177 33.64 -13.27 9.83
N GLU A 178 32.98 -12.87 8.74
CA GLU A 178 32.82 -11.44 8.42
C GLU A 178 31.97 -10.71 9.46
N GLU A 179 30.90 -11.34 9.95
CA GLU A 179 30.04 -10.78 11.01
C GLU A 179 30.74 -10.66 12.36
N ASN A 180 31.72 -11.54 12.63
CA ASN A 180 32.49 -11.57 13.87
C ASN A 180 33.95 -11.15 13.68
N LYS A 181 34.23 -10.35 12.64
CA LYS A 181 35.60 -9.96 12.29
C LYS A 181 36.31 -9.14 13.38
N GLU A 182 35.58 -8.24 14.04
CA GLU A 182 36.13 -7.48 15.17
C GLU A 182 36.57 -8.41 16.30
N LEU A 183 35.76 -9.44 16.60
CA LEU A 183 36.11 -10.46 17.57
C LEU A 183 37.35 -11.27 17.12
N GLU A 184 37.46 -11.65 15.85
CA GLU A 184 38.64 -12.35 15.30
C GLU A 184 39.93 -11.56 15.53
N GLU A 185 39.87 -10.24 15.28
CA GLU A 185 41.01 -9.33 15.42
C GLU A 185 41.36 -9.06 16.89
N GLU A 186 40.36 -8.98 17.78
CA GLU A 186 40.55 -8.61 19.18
C GLU A 186 40.84 -9.79 20.12
N LEU A 187 40.31 -10.98 19.82
CA LEU A 187 40.42 -12.16 20.68
C LEU A 187 41.85 -12.50 21.14
N PRO A 188 42.92 -12.32 20.33
CA PRO A 188 44.30 -12.54 20.78
C PRO A 188 44.79 -11.59 21.89
N PHE A 189 44.10 -10.47 22.11
CA PHE A 189 44.46 -9.45 23.10
C PHE A 189 43.62 -9.54 24.39
N TYR A 190 42.61 -10.39 24.43
CA TYR A 190 41.75 -10.55 25.61
C TYR A 190 42.53 -11.19 26.76
N SER A 191 42.33 -10.67 27.96
CA SER A 191 42.80 -11.27 29.21
C SER A 191 42.05 -12.57 29.53
N ASP A 192 42.60 -13.39 30.43
CA ASP A 192 41.96 -14.64 30.87
C ASP A 192 40.53 -14.39 31.41
N GLU A 193 40.32 -13.28 32.14
CA GLU A 193 39.01 -12.91 32.68
C GLU A 193 38.00 -12.52 31.57
N GLU A 194 38.46 -11.84 30.52
CA GLU A 194 37.61 -11.48 29.37
C GLU A 194 37.25 -12.71 28.54
N ARG A 195 38.21 -13.63 28.36
CA ARG A 195 37.99 -14.91 27.68
C ARG A 195 37.02 -15.81 28.44
N GLU A 196 37.11 -15.87 29.76
CA GLU A 196 36.16 -16.62 30.62
C GLU A 196 34.74 -16.05 30.50
N LYS A 197 34.57 -14.73 30.63
CA LYS A 197 33.26 -14.08 30.46
C LYS A 197 32.66 -14.30 29.07
N LEU A 198 33.49 -14.24 28.03
CA LEU A 198 33.05 -14.45 26.67
C LEU A 198 32.60 -15.90 26.46
N PHE A 199 33.41 -16.86 26.89
CA PHE A 199 33.10 -18.29 26.80
C PHE A 199 31.83 -18.65 27.57
N ASP A 200 31.68 -18.15 28.79
CA ASP A 200 30.46 -18.32 29.60
C ASP A 200 29.24 -17.71 28.90
N SER A 201 29.39 -16.51 28.32
CA SER A 201 28.28 -15.87 27.58
C SER A 201 27.83 -16.68 26.36
N TRP A 202 28.73 -17.40 25.70
CA TRP A 202 28.40 -18.30 24.60
C TRP A 202 27.75 -19.59 25.09
N ALA A 203 28.26 -20.17 26.17
CA ALA A 203 27.64 -21.34 26.79
C ALA A 203 26.22 -21.03 27.30
N ASP A 204 26.01 -19.86 27.89
CA ASP A 204 24.69 -19.37 28.33
C ASP A 204 23.72 -19.17 27.15
N LYS A 205 24.23 -18.83 25.97
CA LYS A 205 23.47 -18.79 24.70
C LYS A 205 23.22 -20.18 24.10
N GLY A 206 23.84 -21.23 24.63
CA GLY A 206 23.68 -22.60 24.17
C GLY A 206 24.70 -23.07 23.13
N LEU A 207 25.77 -22.31 22.86
CA LEU A 207 26.85 -22.77 21.99
C LEU A 207 27.57 -23.97 22.62
N GLN A 208 27.83 -24.98 21.80
CA GLN A 208 28.52 -26.19 22.23
C GLN A 208 29.90 -26.28 21.57
N PHE A 209 30.94 -26.28 22.40
CA PHE A 209 32.31 -26.36 21.93
C PHE A 209 32.79 -27.80 21.78
N PRO A 210 33.77 -28.07 20.88
CA PRO A 210 34.38 -29.39 20.74
C PRO A 210 34.98 -29.92 22.05
N GLU A 211 35.08 -31.26 22.16
CA GLU A 211 35.64 -31.91 23.34
C GLU A 211 37.08 -31.44 23.61
N GLY A 212 37.33 -30.95 24.84
CA GLY A 212 38.64 -30.47 25.27
C GLY A 212 38.86 -28.96 25.09
N VAL A 213 37.92 -28.25 24.45
CA VAL A 213 37.90 -26.78 24.37
C VAL A 213 37.24 -26.20 25.62
N ASN A 214 37.84 -25.15 26.19
CA ASN A 214 37.39 -24.42 27.37
C ASN A 214 37.85 -22.96 27.31
N ALA A 215 37.43 -22.15 28.29
CA ALA A 215 37.77 -20.72 28.40
C ALA A 215 39.28 -20.40 28.25
N GLU A 216 40.16 -21.29 28.72
CA GLU A 216 41.61 -21.07 28.69
C GLU A 216 42.24 -21.33 27.30
N ASN A 217 41.59 -22.12 26.43
CA ASN A 217 42.25 -22.64 25.21
C ASN A 217 41.46 -22.52 23.89
N PHE A 218 40.22 -22.00 23.90
CA PHE A 218 39.45 -21.86 22.67
C PHE A 218 40.11 -20.91 21.65
N THR A 219 39.97 -21.22 20.37
CA THR A 219 40.38 -20.38 19.24
C THR A 219 39.17 -19.70 18.59
N PHE A 220 39.40 -18.73 17.71
CA PHE A 220 38.31 -18.17 16.92
C PHE A 220 37.68 -19.21 15.99
N ASP A 221 38.47 -20.14 15.45
CA ASP A 221 37.96 -21.25 14.63
C ASP A 221 37.03 -22.18 15.43
N ASP A 222 37.35 -22.44 16.71
CA ASP A 222 36.45 -23.21 17.60
C ASP A 222 35.12 -22.48 17.84
N PHE A 223 35.16 -21.14 17.93
CA PHE A 223 33.95 -20.33 18.02
C PHE A 223 33.14 -20.40 16.73
N VAL A 224 33.76 -20.21 15.56
CA VAL A 224 33.08 -20.27 14.26
C VAL A 224 32.39 -21.62 14.05
N GLU A 225 33.07 -22.73 14.37
CA GLU A 225 32.45 -24.06 14.29
C GLU A 225 31.26 -24.19 15.25
N ALA A 226 31.44 -23.80 16.52
CA ALA A 226 30.37 -23.87 17.52
C ALA A 226 29.15 -23.01 17.13
N ASP A 227 29.39 -21.83 16.55
CA ASP A 227 28.35 -20.91 16.11
C ASP A 227 27.60 -21.44 14.89
N ILE A 228 28.30 -21.98 13.88
CA ILE A 228 27.65 -22.64 12.73
C ILE A 228 26.78 -23.82 13.18
N GLN A 229 27.28 -24.69 14.05
CA GLN A 229 26.49 -25.83 14.55
C GLN A 229 25.29 -25.37 15.38
N TYR A 230 25.46 -24.33 16.20
CA TYR A 230 24.38 -23.72 16.96
C TYR A 230 23.29 -23.16 16.02
N LEU A 231 23.67 -22.36 15.02
CA LEU A 231 22.75 -21.77 14.06
C LEU A 231 22.05 -22.84 13.22
N LEU A 232 22.78 -23.86 12.74
CA LEU A 232 22.21 -24.99 12.02
C LEU A 232 21.14 -25.70 12.85
N HIS A 233 21.39 -25.92 14.14
CA HIS A 233 20.41 -26.53 15.04
C HIS A 233 19.16 -25.66 15.23
N GLN A 234 19.33 -24.33 15.44
CA GLN A 234 18.21 -23.40 15.57
C GLN A 234 17.31 -23.42 14.31
N TYR A 235 17.90 -23.36 13.13
CA TYR A 235 17.15 -23.29 11.86
C TYR A 235 16.62 -24.64 11.37
N ASP A 236 17.08 -25.79 11.89
CA ASP A 236 16.43 -27.08 11.63
C ASP A 236 15.05 -27.17 12.30
N GLU A 237 14.87 -26.50 13.46
CA GLU A 237 13.61 -26.47 14.20
C GLU A 237 12.67 -25.34 13.73
N LYS A 238 13.23 -24.18 13.38
CA LYS A 238 12.48 -23.01 12.90
C LYS A 238 13.26 -22.32 11.79
N ASP A 239 13.01 -22.77 10.56
CA ASP A 239 13.74 -22.27 9.40
C ASP A 239 13.19 -20.94 8.90
N GLU A 240 14.02 -20.21 8.19
CA GLU A 240 13.75 -18.85 7.73
C GLU A 240 14.35 -18.67 6.32
N TYR A 241 13.81 -17.75 5.52
CA TYR A 241 14.40 -17.46 4.21
C TYR A 241 15.69 -16.67 4.35
N LEU A 242 16.70 -17.04 3.55
CA LEU A 242 18.04 -16.49 3.61
C LEU A 242 18.05 -14.99 3.24
N PRO A 243 18.45 -14.07 4.13
CA PRO A 243 18.53 -12.64 3.83
C PRO A 243 19.60 -12.30 2.77
N TYR A 244 20.62 -13.17 2.63
CA TYR A 244 21.72 -13.01 1.68
C TYR A 244 21.41 -13.51 0.26
N ASP A 245 20.24 -14.13 0.03
CA ASP A 245 19.77 -14.43 -1.33
C ASP A 245 19.46 -13.12 -2.09
N ASP A 246 19.22 -13.19 -3.41
CA ASP A 246 18.83 -12.04 -4.21
C ASP A 246 17.31 -11.84 -4.15
N TRP A 247 16.86 -10.84 -3.40
CA TRP A 247 15.44 -10.48 -3.26
C TRP A 247 14.99 -9.41 -4.25
N SER A 248 15.85 -8.94 -5.16
CA SER A 248 15.49 -7.89 -6.12
C SER A 248 14.41 -8.33 -7.09
N LEU A 249 13.62 -7.37 -7.56
CA LEU A 249 12.64 -7.54 -8.63
C LEU A 249 13.05 -6.72 -9.86
N GLY A 250 12.81 -7.28 -11.05
CA GLY A 250 13.06 -6.59 -12.32
C GLY A 250 12.05 -5.46 -12.52
N VAL A 251 12.49 -4.34 -13.10
CA VAL A 251 11.66 -3.14 -13.26
C VAL A 251 10.37 -3.40 -14.02
N GLU A 252 10.38 -4.36 -14.95
CA GLU A 252 9.21 -4.79 -15.72
C GLU A 252 8.04 -5.32 -14.88
N SER A 253 8.29 -5.65 -13.61
CA SER A 253 7.26 -6.15 -12.68
C SER A 253 6.59 -5.06 -11.86
N ARG A 254 7.05 -3.80 -11.94
CA ARG A 254 6.47 -2.69 -11.17
C ARG A 254 5.02 -2.45 -11.55
N ASN A 255 4.74 -2.33 -12.84
CA ASN A 255 3.45 -1.90 -13.39
C ASN A 255 2.38 -3.00 -13.43
N TYR A 256 2.42 -3.95 -12.50
CA TYR A 256 1.45 -5.03 -12.43
C TYR A 256 0.09 -4.55 -11.86
N THR A 257 -1.00 -5.12 -12.39
CA THR A 257 -2.36 -4.89 -11.89
C THR A 257 -3.19 -6.18 -12.00
N MET A 258 -4.00 -6.45 -10.98
CA MET A 258 -4.95 -7.57 -10.96
C MET A 258 -6.32 -7.23 -11.56
N GLY A 259 -6.46 -6.04 -12.15
CA GLY A 259 -7.75 -5.51 -12.57
C GLY A 259 -8.57 -4.89 -11.44
N TYR A 260 -7.97 -4.73 -10.25
CA TYR A 260 -8.53 -3.97 -9.12
C TYR A 260 -7.53 -2.89 -8.73
N SER A 261 -7.96 -1.64 -8.74
CA SER A 261 -7.08 -0.51 -8.40
C SER A 261 -7.64 0.27 -7.23
N MET A 262 -6.73 0.88 -6.48
CA MET A 262 -7.09 1.71 -5.34
C MET A 262 -8.01 2.86 -5.80
N LEU A 263 -9.14 3.01 -5.11
CA LEU A 263 -10.11 4.07 -5.36
C LEU A 263 -9.88 5.23 -4.38
N ASP A 264 -9.75 4.91 -3.10
CA ASP A 264 -9.45 5.88 -2.05
C ASP A 264 -8.32 5.38 -1.15
N ALA A 265 -7.47 6.31 -0.72
CA ALA A 265 -6.59 6.17 0.43
C ALA A 265 -6.83 7.37 1.36
N ASN A 266 -7.55 7.11 2.45
CA ASN A 266 -7.98 8.09 3.43
C ASN A 266 -6.97 8.12 4.59
N ARG A 267 -6.33 9.27 4.76
CA ARG A 267 -5.49 9.55 5.92
C ARG A 267 -6.39 9.90 7.10
N MET A 268 -6.59 8.97 8.02
CA MET A 268 -7.52 9.07 9.15
C MET A 268 -6.94 9.92 10.31
N LYS A 269 -7.81 10.41 11.19
CA LYS A 269 -7.42 11.29 12.31
C LYS A 269 -6.58 10.49 13.29
N ASP A 270 -5.67 11.17 14.00
CA ASP A 270 -4.93 10.52 15.08
C ASP A 270 -5.95 10.03 16.15
N PRO A 271 -5.97 8.73 16.46
CA PRO A 271 -6.88 8.20 17.47
C PRO A 271 -6.55 8.69 18.89
N ARG A 272 -5.40 9.34 19.08
CA ARG A 272 -4.97 9.94 20.34
C ARG A 272 -5.19 11.44 20.33
N LYS A 273 -5.49 11.97 21.51
CA LYS A 273 -5.38 13.42 21.79
C LYS A 273 -3.97 13.72 22.27
N MET A 274 -3.26 14.54 21.50
CA MET A 274 -1.88 14.94 21.78
C MET A 274 -1.79 16.45 22.02
N ASP A 275 -0.93 16.87 22.96
CA ASP A 275 -0.51 18.25 23.18
C ASP A 275 1.02 18.32 23.01
N GLY A 276 1.44 18.67 21.79
CA GLY A 276 2.80 18.42 21.33
C GLY A 276 3.11 16.92 21.40
N TYR A 277 4.11 16.54 22.20
CA TYR A 277 4.49 15.13 22.43
C TYR A 277 3.80 14.49 23.63
N SER A 278 2.90 15.22 24.31
CA SER A 278 2.23 14.73 25.52
C SER A 278 0.88 14.10 25.17
N TRP A 279 0.70 12.83 25.52
CA TRP A 279 -0.60 12.15 25.42
C TRP A 279 -1.60 12.70 26.43
N LYS A 280 -2.85 12.92 26.00
CA LYS A 280 -3.95 13.49 26.80
C LYS A 280 -5.21 12.64 26.85
N GLY A 281 -5.26 11.52 26.11
CA GLY A 281 -6.42 10.67 26.03
C GLY A 281 -6.66 10.14 24.63
N ILE A 282 -7.84 9.57 24.42
CA ILE A 282 -8.32 9.10 23.13
C ILE A 282 -9.21 10.14 22.45
N ASP A 283 -9.23 10.13 21.12
CA ASP A 283 -10.15 10.91 20.30
C ASP A 283 -11.32 10.06 19.81
N ASN A 284 -12.43 10.06 20.57
CA ASN A 284 -13.61 9.25 20.24
C ASN A 284 -14.17 9.51 18.84
N ASP A 285 -14.05 10.73 18.30
CA ASP A 285 -14.56 11.03 16.96
C ASP A 285 -13.70 10.32 15.91
N ALA A 286 -12.37 10.37 16.06
CA ALA A 286 -11.44 9.61 15.23
C ALA A 286 -11.68 8.09 15.35
N MET A 287 -11.90 7.58 16.56
CA MET A 287 -12.19 6.16 16.79
C MET A 287 -13.48 5.73 16.07
N ASN A 288 -14.53 6.55 16.10
CA ASN A 288 -15.80 6.27 15.42
C ASN A 288 -15.66 6.33 13.89
N GLU A 289 -14.83 7.22 13.35
CA GLU A 289 -14.50 7.27 11.92
C GLU A 289 -13.78 5.99 11.48
N ILE A 290 -12.80 5.51 12.26
CA ILE A 290 -12.10 4.24 12.01
C ILE A 290 -13.09 3.06 12.02
N LYS A 291 -13.99 2.99 13.00
CA LYS A 291 -15.06 1.97 13.06
C LYS A 291 -15.97 2.03 11.83
N SER A 292 -16.29 3.22 11.34
CA SER A 292 -17.16 3.41 10.17
C SER A 292 -16.51 2.87 8.90
N GLU A 293 -15.22 3.13 8.68
CA GLU A 293 -14.47 2.59 7.55
C GLU A 293 -14.35 1.05 7.59
N LEU A 294 -14.17 0.47 8.78
CA LEU A 294 -14.21 -0.99 8.97
C LEU A 294 -15.56 -1.60 8.57
N LEU A 295 -16.67 -0.93 8.89
CA LEU A 295 -18.02 -1.38 8.52
C LEU A 295 -18.23 -1.34 7.00
N LEU A 296 -17.62 -0.39 6.30
CA LEU A 296 -17.61 -0.35 4.83
C LEU A 296 -16.83 -1.52 4.20
N GLY A 297 -16.00 -2.22 4.99
CA GLY A 297 -15.12 -3.29 4.52
C GLY A 297 -13.85 -2.77 3.84
N HIS A 298 -13.45 -1.53 4.16
CA HIS A 298 -12.17 -0.99 3.76
C HIS A 298 -11.03 -1.70 4.50
N GLY A 299 -9.84 -1.68 3.91
CA GLY A 299 -8.62 -2.14 4.56
C GLY A 299 -8.04 -1.02 5.42
N LEU A 300 -7.80 -1.27 6.71
CA LEU A 300 -7.25 -0.27 7.62
C LEU A 300 -5.89 -0.68 8.18
N SER A 301 -4.91 0.21 8.09
CA SER A 301 -3.62 0.06 8.76
C SER A 301 -3.50 1.00 9.95
N ILE A 302 -2.72 0.62 10.95
CA ILE A 302 -2.35 1.46 12.09
C ILE A 302 -0.92 1.17 12.51
N THR A 303 -0.22 2.20 12.97
CA THR A 303 1.13 2.05 13.53
C THR A 303 1.12 2.17 15.05
N TYR A 304 2.01 1.43 15.71
CA TYR A 304 2.17 1.42 17.17
C TYR A 304 3.59 1.00 17.59
N ASP A 305 3.85 0.98 18.90
CA ASP A 305 5.12 0.58 19.53
C ASP A 305 5.07 -0.88 20.00
N ALA A 306 5.63 -1.77 19.19
CA ALA A 306 5.77 -3.20 19.43
C ALA A 306 6.98 -3.59 20.31
N LYS A 307 7.41 -2.73 21.25
CA LYS A 307 8.48 -3.05 22.21
C LYS A 307 8.13 -4.12 23.26
N ASP A 308 9.16 -4.85 23.66
CA ASP A 308 9.07 -5.86 24.72
C ASP A 308 8.44 -5.34 26.01
N GLY A 309 7.67 -6.23 26.64
CA GLY A 309 6.98 -5.99 27.90
C GLY A 309 5.54 -5.49 27.77
N GLY A 310 5.12 -4.95 26.62
CA GLY A 310 3.74 -4.46 26.40
C GLY A 310 2.70 -5.52 26.05
N TYR A 311 3.13 -6.77 25.79
CA TYR A 311 2.27 -7.88 25.40
C TYR A 311 1.94 -8.79 26.59
N ASN A 312 0.65 -9.12 26.73
CA ASN A 312 0.18 -10.16 27.64
C ASN A 312 -0.28 -11.38 26.84
N ASP A 313 0.48 -12.46 26.94
CA ASP A 313 0.26 -13.71 26.21
C ASP A 313 -1.00 -14.47 26.64
N GLU A 314 -1.40 -14.35 27.91
CA GLU A 314 -2.58 -15.07 28.42
C GLU A 314 -3.85 -14.65 27.66
N PHE A 315 -3.94 -13.36 27.31
CA PHE A 315 -5.12 -12.78 26.66
C PHE A 315 -4.88 -12.37 25.21
N GLY A 316 -3.65 -12.48 24.70
CA GLY A 316 -3.29 -11.97 23.38
C GLY A 316 -3.55 -10.46 23.26
N THR A 317 -3.24 -9.70 24.31
CA THR A 317 -3.53 -8.27 24.41
C THR A 317 -2.25 -7.44 24.46
N TYR A 318 -2.27 -6.24 23.89
CA TYR A 318 -1.11 -5.36 23.78
C TYR A 318 -1.45 -3.93 24.21
N TYR A 319 -0.56 -3.35 25.02
CA TYR A 319 -0.63 -1.96 25.45
C TYR A 319 0.76 -1.40 25.76
N GLN A 320 1.02 -0.18 25.29
CA GLN A 320 2.25 0.54 25.57
C GLN A 320 1.99 2.00 25.98
N THR A 321 2.84 2.51 26.87
CA THR A 321 2.80 3.90 27.37
C THR A 321 3.78 4.83 26.67
N SER A 322 4.69 4.27 25.88
CA SER A 322 5.55 5.00 24.96
C SER A 322 4.73 5.67 23.85
N THR A 323 5.22 6.82 23.36
CA THR A 323 4.66 7.52 22.20
C THR A 323 5.50 7.34 20.93
N SER A 324 6.59 6.57 21.00
CA SER A 324 7.35 6.18 19.80
C SER A 324 6.59 5.13 18.98
N VAL A 325 7.01 4.89 17.74
CA VAL A 325 6.37 3.93 16.83
C VAL A 325 7.46 3.11 16.15
N ASN A 326 7.25 1.81 15.98
CA ASN A 326 8.17 0.92 15.27
C ASN A 326 7.49 -0.22 14.49
N HIS A 327 6.16 -0.37 14.56
CA HIS A 327 5.45 -1.48 13.92
C HIS A 327 4.12 -1.04 13.30
N CYS A 328 3.66 -1.79 12.30
CA CYS A 328 2.43 -1.55 11.56
C CYS A 328 1.61 -2.84 11.48
N VAL A 329 0.30 -2.74 11.69
CA VAL A 329 -0.65 -3.87 11.67
C VAL A 329 -1.97 -3.47 11.02
N GLN A 330 -2.74 -4.44 10.55
CA GLN A 330 -4.07 -4.19 10.01
C GLN A 330 -5.11 -4.20 11.14
N ILE A 331 -5.98 -3.20 11.21
CA ILE A 331 -7.18 -3.25 12.05
C ILE A 331 -8.25 -4.03 11.28
N ILE A 332 -8.81 -5.05 11.92
CA ILE A 332 -9.86 -5.90 11.33
C ILE A 332 -11.14 -5.93 12.16
N GLY A 333 -11.18 -5.24 13.29
CA GLY A 333 -12.34 -5.24 14.17
C GLY A 333 -12.12 -4.47 15.45
N TRP A 334 -13.09 -4.55 16.35
CA TRP A 334 -13.01 -3.98 17.68
C TRP A 334 -13.96 -4.66 18.66
N ASP A 335 -13.71 -4.45 19.95
CA ASP A 335 -14.64 -4.78 21.03
C ASP A 335 -14.46 -3.79 22.18
N ASP A 336 -15.50 -3.01 22.46
CA ASP A 336 -15.55 -1.97 23.49
C ASP A 336 -15.57 -2.56 24.91
N THR A 337 -15.76 -3.88 25.06
CA THR A 337 -15.93 -4.57 26.33
C THR A 337 -14.68 -5.31 26.81
N ILE A 338 -13.61 -5.37 26.01
CA ILE A 338 -12.35 -6.01 26.43
C ILE A 338 -11.81 -5.30 27.66
N SER A 339 -11.73 -6.05 28.76
CA SER A 339 -11.34 -5.48 30.04
C SER A 339 -9.90 -4.98 30.02
N LYS A 340 -9.69 -3.76 30.51
CA LYS A 340 -8.35 -3.19 30.73
C LYS A 340 -7.46 -4.03 31.63
N ASP A 341 -8.02 -4.90 32.46
CA ASP A 341 -7.26 -5.80 33.33
C ASP A 341 -6.45 -6.82 32.51
N ASN A 342 -6.92 -7.21 31.31
CA ASN A 342 -6.22 -8.16 30.44
C ASN A 342 -4.89 -7.60 29.91
N PHE A 343 -4.76 -6.28 29.80
CA PHE A 343 -3.56 -5.59 29.31
C PHE A 343 -2.50 -5.34 30.40
N THR A 344 -2.74 -5.82 31.63
CA THR A 344 -1.85 -5.50 32.76
C THR A 344 -0.52 -6.23 32.62
N TYR A 345 0.58 -5.48 32.70
CA TYR A 345 1.94 -6.06 32.70
C TYR A 345 2.84 -5.35 33.74
N VAL A 346 3.95 -6.00 34.11
CA VAL A 346 4.90 -5.49 35.11
C VAL A 346 6.31 -5.45 34.54
N VAL A 347 6.95 -4.28 34.59
CA VAL A 347 8.37 -4.12 34.25
C VAL A 347 9.07 -3.41 35.40
N SER A 348 10.13 -4.01 35.95
CA SER A 348 10.94 -3.43 37.03
C SER A 348 10.09 -2.93 38.23
N ASP A 349 9.18 -3.79 38.71
CA ASP A 349 8.23 -3.52 39.80
C ASP A 349 7.18 -2.42 39.53
N LEU A 350 7.10 -1.91 38.30
CA LEU A 350 6.06 -0.97 37.88
C LEU A 350 4.96 -1.72 37.13
N THR A 351 3.71 -1.54 37.58
CA THR A 351 2.52 -2.08 36.91
C THR A 351 1.99 -1.06 35.91
N PHE A 352 1.79 -1.51 34.67
CA PHE A 352 1.22 -0.72 33.58
C PHE A 352 -0.17 -1.26 33.25
N LYS A 353 -1.12 -0.35 33.02
CA LYS A 353 -2.51 -0.68 32.72
C LYS A 353 -3.19 0.46 31.94
N PRO A 354 -4.06 0.16 30.96
CA PRO A 354 -4.90 1.16 30.28
C PRO A 354 -5.85 1.90 31.22
N GLU A 355 -6.23 3.13 30.86
CA GLU A 355 -7.18 3.93 31.63
C GLU A 355 -8.62 3.37 31.55
N GLY A 356 -9.01 2.75 30.43
CA GLY A 356 -10.35 2.21 30.19
C GLY A 356 -10.36 0.92 29.38
N ASP A 357 -11.56 0.31 29.32
CA ASP A 357 -11.83 -0.89 28.53
C ASP A 357 -11.88 -0.56 27.03
N GLY A 358 -11.81 -1.60 26.20
CA GLY A 358 -11.97 -1.50 24.76
C GLY A 358 -10.66 -1.63 23.99
N ALA A 359 -10.75 -2.31 22.84
CA ALA A 359 -9.58 -2.63 22.02
C ALA A 359 -9.91 -2.79 20.54
N TRP A 360 -8.91 -2.53 19.72
CA TRP A 360 -8.88 -2.90 18.31
C TRP A 360 -8.50 -4.37 18.18
N LEU A 361 -9.18 -5.11 17.31
CA LEU A 361 -8.72 -6.42 16.86
C LEU A 361 -7.78 -6.21 15.67
N CYS A 362 -6.54 -6.65 15.81
CA CYS A 362 -5.50 -6.44 14.83
C CYS A 362 -4.98 -7.77 14.26
N LYS A 363 -4.65 -7.76 12.97
CA LYS A 363 -3.92 -8.82 12.29
C LYS A 363 -2.44 -8.46 12.22
N ASN A 364 -1.59 -9.33 12.78
CA ASN A 364 -0.14 -9.18 12.74
C ASN A 364 0.50 -10.06 11.66
N HIS A 365 1.82 -9.94 11.49
CA HIS A 365 2.59 -10.57 10.42
C HIS A 365 3.82 -11.30 10.97
N TRP A 366 3.69 -11.88 12.17
CA TRP A 366 4.72 -12.67 12.85
C TRP A 366 4.40 -14.17 12.83
N GLY A 367 3.57 -14.62 11.89
CA GLY A 367 3.15 -16.02 11.76
C GLY A 367 2.01 -16.41 12.72
N SER A 368 1.61 -17.68 12.65
CA SER A 368 0.53 -18.26 13.44
C SER A 368 0.70 -19.77 13.57
N GLU A 369 0.32 -20.35 14.71
CA GLU A 369 0.15 -21.79 14.89
C GLU A 369 -1.14 -22.34 14.25
N THR A 370 -2.21 -21.54 14.24
CA THR A 370 -3.50 -21.94 13.66
C THR A 370 -3.40 -22.11 12.15
N TYR A 371 -2.77 -21.15 11.46
CA TYR A 371 -2.70 -21.14 9.99
C TYR A 371 -1.40 -21.72 9.44
N GLY A 372 -0.32 -21.67 10.22
CA GLY A 372 1.03 -21.96 9.74
C GLY A 372 1.48 -20.96 8.67
N TYR A 373 2.75 -21.08 8.27
CA TYR A 373 3.30 -20.40 7.11
C TYR A 373 4.30 -21.33 6.42
N GLU A 374 4.45 -21.22 5.10
CA GLU A 374 5.29 -22.13 4.31
C GLU A 374 6.67 -21.52 4.04
N ILE A 375 7.74 -22.24 4.41
CA ILE A 375 9.12 -21.92 4.05
C ILE A 375 9.76 -23.16 3.43
N GLY A 376 10.29 -23.06 2.21
CA GLY A 376 10.97 -24.18 1.54
C GLY A 376 10.11 -25.44 1.36
N GLY A 377 8.78 -25.28 1.25
CA GLY A 377 7.82 -26.39 1.16
C GLY A 377 7.57 -27.13 2.48
N LYS A 378 7.98 -26.54 3.62
CA LYS A 378 7.66 -26.98 4.97
C LYS A 378 6.78 -25.95 5.65
N THR A 379 5.81 -26.39 6.43
CA THR A 379 4.98 -25.50 7.24
C THR A 379 5.61 -25.28 8.61
N TYR A 380 5.77 -24.02 8.98
CA TYR A 380 6.25 -23.57 10.29
C TYR A 380 5.14 -22.86 11.05
N TYR A 381 5.29 -22.80 12.37
CA TYR A 381 4.26 -22.32 13.28
C TYR A 381 4.90 -21.38 14.31
N ASN A 382 4.28 -20.22 14.51
CA ASN A 382 4.70 -19.24 15.52
C ASN A 382 3.64 -19.09 16.60
N ASP A 383 4.09 -19.16 17.85
CA ASP A 383 3.32 -19.07 19.08
C ASP A 383 3.03 -17.61 19.46
N TRP A 384 2.28 -16.91 18.59
CA TRP A 384 1.94 -15.51 18.83
C TRP A 384 0.46 -15.13 18.60
N GLY A 385 -0.08 -14.32 19.52
CA GLY A 385 -1.43 -13.75 19.43
C GLY A 385 -2.47 -14.50 20.27
N ILE A 386 -3.74 -14.12 20.11
CA ILE A 386 -4.90 -14.75 20.75
C ILE A 386 -4.94 -16.23 20.39
N LYS A 387 -5.29 -17.07 21.36
CA LYS A 387 -5.44 -18.52 21.18
C LYS A 387 -6.83 -18.88 20.65
N ASP A 388 -6.90 -19.81 19.71
CA ASP A 388 -8.16 -20.40 19.25
C ASP A 388 -8.73 -21.43 20.23
N GLU A 389 -9.83 -22.10 19.85
CA GLU A 389 -10.50 -23.11 20.69
C GLU A 389 -9.64 -24.34 21.00
N ASP A 390 -8.63 -24.62 20.17
CA ASP A 390 -7.66 -25.69 20.35
C ASP A 390 -6.42 -25.24 21.14
N GLY A 391 -6.39 -23.96 21.56
CA GLY A 391 -5.29 -23.37 22.31
C GLY A 391 -4.11 -22.92 21.44
N LYS A 392 -4.25 -22.89 20.12
CA LYS A 392 -3.19 -22.49 19.19
C LYS A 392 -3.19 -20.99 18.94
N HIS A 393 -2.01 -20.41 18.83
CA HIS A 393 -1.84 -18.99 18.54
C HIS A 393 -2.27 -18.60 17.11
N THR A 394 -3.20 -17.64 17.03
CA THR A 394 -3.86 -17.28 15.76
C THR A 394 -3.15 -16.20 14.94
N GLY A 395 -2.15 -15.51 15.48
CA GLY A 395 -1.53 -14.34 14.83
C GLY A 395 -2.34 -13.04 14.92
N TYR A 396 -3.56 -13.08 15.46
CA TYR A 396 -4.37 -11.89 15.76
C TYR A 396 -4.20 -11.47 17.21
N PHE A 397 -4.43 -10.20 17.53
CA PHE A 397 -4.30 -9.69 18.89
C PHE A 397 -5.21 -8.49 19.18
N TRP A 398 -5.44 -8.22 20.45
CA TRP A 398 -6.17 -7.04 20.91
C TRP A 398 -5.20 -5.91 21.23
N LEU A 399 -5.33 -4.77 20.55
CA LEU A 399 -4.55 -3.56 20.80
C LEU A 399 -5.42 -2.54 21.54
N SER A 400 -5.03 -2.14 22.76
CA SER A 400 -5.86 -1.24 23.57
C SER A 400 -6.12 0.09 22.85
N TYR A 401 -7.34 0.63 22.96
CA TYR A 401 -7.65 1.99 22.52
C TYR A 401 -6.79 3.07 23.19
N TYR A 402 -6.27 2.76 24.39
CA TYR A 402 -5.49 3.69 25.20
C TYR A 402 -3.99 3.59 24.94
N ASP A 403 -3.56 2.72 24.02
CA ASP A 403 -2.16 2.67 23.63
C ASP A 403 -1.67 4.06 23.17
N ARG A 404 -0.55 4.50 23.73
CA ARG A 404 -0.09 5.90 23.58
C ARG A 404 0.74 6.11 22.32
N SER A 405 1.06 5.04 21.60
CA SER A 405 1.84 5.07 20.37
C SER A 405 0.99 5.12 19.10
N LEU A 406 -0.30 4.78 19.17
CA LEU A 406 -1.21 4.68 18.03
C LEU A 406 -1.16 5.88 17.09
N SER A 407 -0.74 5.70 15.83
CA SER A 407 -0.72 6.78 14.86
C SER A 407 -0.82 6.28 13.43
N ASN A 408 -0.91 7.23 12.49
CA ASN A 408 -0.84 6.98 11.05
C ASN A 408 -1.87 5.96 10.58
N VAL A 409 -3.12 6.15 10.99
CA VAL A 409 -4.20 5.28 10.52
C VAL A 409 -4.52 5.63 9.07
N GLU A 410 -4.49 4.63 8.20
CA GLU A 410 -4.78 4.77 6.77
C GLU A 410 -5.86 3.77 6.40
N SER A 411 -6.92 4.25 5.73
CA SER A 411 -8.01 3.42 5.21
C SER A 411 -7.94 3.39 3.68
N ILE A 412 -7.98 2.20 3.09
CA ILE A 412 -7.92 2.02 1.63
C ILE A 412 -9.13 1.27 1.10
N SER A 413 -9.61 1.70 -0.07
CA SER A 413 -10.68 1.05 -0.83
C SER A 413 -10.19 0.71 -2.24
N PHE A 414 -10.75 -0.34 -2.84
CA PHE A 414 -10.40 -0.81 -4.19
C PHE A 414 -11.64 -0.88 -5.08
N SER A 415 -11.43 -0.81 -6.40
CA SER A 415 -12.49 -0.97 -7.38
C SER A 415 -12.01 -1.70 -8.63
N ASP A 416 -12.88 -2.52 -9.20
CA ASP A 416 -12.76 -3.10 -10.54
C ASP A 416 -13.20 -2.13 -11.66
N LYS A 417 -13.88 -1.04 -11.31
CA LYS A 417 -14.49 -0.12 -12.28
C LYS A 417 -13.49 0.74 -13.03
N LEU A 418 -12.26 0.84 -12.54
CA LEU A 418 -11.21 1.60 -13.22
C LEU A 418 -10.71 0.89 -14.48
N ASP A 419 -11.00 -0.42 -14.62
CA ASP A 419 -10.64 -1.27 -15.76
C ASP A 419 -9.13 -1.17 -16.10
N ILE A 420 -8.28 -0.92 -15.09
CA ILE A 420 -6.82 -0.81 -15.23
C ILE A 420 -6.26 -2.22 -15.33
N GLY A 421 -6.30 -2.80 -16.52
CA GLY A 421 -5.70 -4.09 -16.85
C GLY A 421 -4.30 -3.97 -17.46
N ASN A 422 -3.65 -5.12 -17.69
CA ASN A 422 -2.38 -5.18 -18.42
C ASN A 422 -2.55 -4.63 -19.85
N GLY A 423 -1.89 -3.51 -20.16
CA GLY A 423 -1.99 -2.79 -21.43
C GLY A 423 -2.63 -1.39 -21.34
N ASN A 424 -2.99 -0.94 -20.13
CA ASN A 424 -3.53 0.41 -19.90
C ASN A 424 -2.43 1.47 -19.71
N SER A 425 -2.80 2.72 -19.99
CA SER A 425 -1.91 3.88 -19.84
C SER A 425 -2.26 4.67 -18.58
N SER A 426 -1.26 4.97 -17.77
CA SER A 426 -1.32 5.93 -16.68
C SER A 426 -0.46 7.14 -16.99
N TYR A 427 -1.01 8.34 -16.77
CA TYR A 427 -0.30 9.60 -16.93
C TYR A 427 -0.03 10.20 -15.55
N ILE A 428 1.23 10.18 -15.14
CA ILE A 428 1.68 10.44 -13.76
C ILE A 428 3.00 11.21 -13.80
N TYR A 429 3.12 12.23 -12.96
CA TYR A 429 4.36 12.99 -12.74
C TYR A 429 4.84 13.00 -11.28
N ASP A 430 4.14 12.32 -10.37
CA ASP A 430 4.49 12.27 -8.95
C ASP A 430 4.65 10.83 -8.45
N PHE A 431 5.87 10.50 -8.01
CA PHE A 431 6.27 9.17 -7.53
C PHE A 431 6.86 9.20 -6.11
N LEU A 432 6.96 10.37 -5.48
CA LEU A 432 7.32 10.47 -4.07
C LEU A 432 6.12 10.24 -3.15
N PRO A 433 6.27 9.47 -2.07
CA PRO A 433 5.23 9.37 -1.05
C PRO A 433 5.11 10.67 -0.26
N ASP A 434 3.90 10.95 0.22
CA ASP A 434 3.62 12.16 1.00
C ASP A 434 3.90 11.97 2.50
N ARG A 435 5.19 12.02 2.87
CA ARG A 435 5.64 11.83 4.26
C ARG A 435 5.19 12.95 5.22
N LYS A 436 4.96 14.16 4.70
CA LYS A 436 4.85 15.37 5.52
C LYS A 436 3.51 16.10 5.40
N ASN A 437 2.62 15.68 4.49
CA ASN A 437 1.37 16.38 4.18
C ASN A 437 1.57 17.88 3.97
N ILE A 438 2.55 18.25 3.16
CA ILE A 438 2.92 19.66 3.02
C ILE A 438 1.91 20.40 2.16
N HIS A 439 1.29 21.43 2.74
CA HIS A 439 0.34 22.30 2.06
C HIS A 439 0.26 23.68 2.73
N CYS A 440 -0.39 24.62 2.03
CA CYS A 440 -0.67 25.97 2.51
C CYS A 440 -2.03 26.45 1.99
N ASP A 441 -2.67 27.30 2.80
CA ASP A 441 -3.96 27.90 2.52
C ASP A 441 -3.81 29.28 1.88
N TYR A 442 -4.65 29.56 0.88
CA TYR A 442 -4.69 30.82 0.16
C TYR A 442 -6.09 31.41 0.17
N GLU A 443 -6.17 32.70 0.50
CA GLU A 443 -7.41 33.49 0.35
C GLU A 443 -7.69 33.82 -1.13
N ALA A 444 -6.62 34.01 -1.91
CA ALA A 444 -6.73 34.20 -3.35
C ALA A 444 -7.07 32.87 -4.04
N PRO A 445 -7.82 32.88 -5.15
CA PRO A 445 -8.04 31.67 -5.96
C PRO A 445 -6.73 30.99 -6.31
N ALA A 446 -6.61 29.72 -5.93
CA ALA A 446 -5.45 28.90 -6.23
C ALA A 446 -5.85 27.59 -6.93
N SER A 447 -5.10 27.22 -7.96
CA SER A 447 -5.35 26.04 -8.78
C SER A 447 -4.03 25.40 -9.18
N MET A 448 -4.01 24.07 -9.22
CA MET A 448 -2.88 23.24 -9.65
C MET A 448 -3.25 22.53 -10.95
N ALA A 449 -2.29 22.23 -11.81
CA ALA A 449 -2.56 21.48 -13.02
C ALA A 449 -1.36 20.64 -13.47
N ASN A 450 -1.65 19.47 -14.04
CA ASN A 450 -0.68 18.68 -14.80
C ASN A 450 -1.10 18.65 -16.28
N VAL A 451 -0.13 18.70 -17.19
CA VAL A 451 -0.33 18.69 -18.64
C VAL A 451 0.38 17.49 -19.25
N PHE A 452 -0.39 16.61 -19.87
CA PHE A 452 0.08 15.35 -20.44
C PHE A 452 -0.04 15.35 -21.97
N THR A 453 0.59 14.37 -22.61
CA THR A 453 0.40 14.05 -24.02
C THR A 453 0.01 12.58 -24.15
N ALA A 454 -1.11 12.31 -24.82
CA ALA A 454 -1.60 10.94 -24.94
C ALA A 454 -0.68 10.09 -25.82
N SER A 455 -0.19 8.96 -25.29
CA SER A 455 0.70 8.01 -25.99
C SER A 455 -0.07 7.16 -27.02
N SER A 456 -1.38 7.01 -26.80
CA SER A 456 -2.34 6.17 -27.51
C SER A 456 -3.65 6.95 -27.72
N HIS A 457 -4.56 6.40 -28.52
CA HIS A 457 -5.95 6.84 -28.45
C HIS A 457 -6.60 6.14 -27.26
N THR A 458 -7.08 6.91 -26.29
CA THR A 458 -7.41 6.37 -24.98
C THR A 458 -8.72 6.93 -24.44
N LYS A 459 -9.37 6.12 -23.60
CA LYS A 459 -10.56 6.50 -22.85
C LYS A 459 -10.17 6.67 -21.39
N VAL A 460 -10.43 7.83 -20.82
CA VAL A 460 -10.17 8.11 -19.39
C VAL A 460 -11.11 7.27 -18.54
N THR A 461 -10.54 6.50 -17.61
CA THR A 461 -11.27 5.66 -16.65
C THR A 461 -11.19 6.19 -15.22
N GLY A 462 -10.18 7.00 -14.91
CA GLY A 462 -10.04 7.62 -13.60
C GLY A 462 -9.22 8.90 -13.62
N LEU A 463 -9.58 9.86 -12.76
CA LEU A 463 -8.79 11.05 -12.44
C LEU A 463 -8.42 10.99 -10.96
N SER A 464 -7.13 10.86 -10.66
CA SER A 464 -6.64 10.85 -9.27
C SER A 464 -6.25 12.25 -8.84
N ILE A 465 -6.64 12.64 -7.64
CA ILE A 465 -6.20 13.86 -6.95
C ILE A 465 -5.80 13.54 -5.51
N CYS A 466 -5.04 14.42 -4.87
CA CYS A 466 -4.75 14.34 -3.44
C CYS A 466 -5.28 15.57 -2.68
N THR A 467 -6.22 15.34 -1.78
CA THR A 467 -6.70 16.34 -0.81
C THR A 467 -5.81 16.37 0.42
N ARG A 468 -5.57 17.55 0.96
CA ARG A 468 -4.63 17.77 2.07
C ARG A 468 -5.33 17.95 3.41
N GLU A 469 -6.61 18.32 3.37
CA GLU A 469 -7.40 18.69 4.53
C GLU A 469 -8.68 17.86 4.68
N TYR A 470 -9.17 17.81 5.91
CA TYR A 470 -10.42 17.15 6.25
C TYR A 470 -11.63 17.92 5.74
N GLY A 471 -12.63 17.21 5.22
CA GLY A 471 -13.84 17.84 4.70
C GLY A 471 -13.58 18.71 3.47
N SER A 472 -12.52 18.44 2.71
CA SER A 472 -12.14 19.21 1.53
C SER A 472 -13.16 19.08 0.41
N ASN A 473 -13.38 20.18 -0.30
CA ASN A 473 -14.14 20.22 -1.53
C ASN A 473 -13.18 20.40 -2.71
N ALA A 474 -13.32 19.56 -3.73
CA ALA A 474 -12.49 19.59 -4.92
C ALA A 474 -13.31 19.98 -6.16
N ASN A 475 -12.76 20.81 -7.04
CA ASN A 475 -13.22 20.95 -8.42
C ASN A 475 -12.13 20.43 -9.35
N VAL A 476 -12.49 19.50 -10.24
CA VAL A 476 -11.57 18.87 -11.18
C VAL A 476 -12.07 19.08 -12.59
N LYS A 477 -11.21 19.63 -13.44
CA LYS A 477 -11.50 19.94 -14.85
C LYS A 477 -10.48 19.30 -15.76
N LEU A 478 -10.92 18.81 -16.92
CA LEU A 478 -10.04 18.26 -17.95
C LEU A 478 -10.19 19.07 -19.24
N TYR A 479 -9.08 19.59 -19.76
CA TYR A 479 -9.05 20.35 -21.01
C TYR A 479 -8.27 19.62 -22.09
N LEU A 480 -8.74 19.71 -23.33
CA LEU A 480 -8.12 19.12 -24.51
C LEU A 480 -7.36 20.18 -25.31
N ASN A 481 -6.15 19.81 -25.74
CA ASN A 481 -5.20 20.62 -26.50
C ASN A 481 -4.93 22.01 -25.87
N PRO A 482 -4.54 22.08 -24.57
CA PRO A 482 -4.11 23.34 -23.98
C PRO A 482 -2.86 23.90 -24.70
N GLY A 483 -2.70 25.22 -24.66
CA GLY A 483 -1.50 25.94 -25.05
C GLY A 483 -0.29 25.60 -24.16
N SER A 484 0.89 26.15 -24.47
CA SER A 484 2.11 25.85 -23.71
C SER A 484 2.12 26.45 -22.30
N ASP A 485 1.53 27.62 -22.13
CA ASP A 485 1.71 28.45 -20.93
C ASP A 485 0.42 28.54 -20.08
N ASP A 486 -0.68 27.97 -20.57
CA ASP A 486 -2.00 28.04 -19.93
C ASP A 486 -2.72 26.69 -20.07
N PRO A 487 -2.78 25.89 -18.98
CA PRO A 487 -3.47 24.60 -18.97
C PRO A 487 -4.98 24.71 -19.15
N THR A 488 -5.58 25.91 -19.09
CA THR A 488 -7.03 26.12 -19.27
C THR A 488 -7.42 26.65 -20.65
N SER A 489 -6.44 26.93 -21.52
CA SER A 489 -6.67 27.55 -22.83
C SER A 489 -7.27 26.62 -23.90
N GLY A 490 -7.36 25.32 -23.60
CA GLY A 490 -7.94 24.30 -24.48
C GLY A 490 -9.47 24.20 -24.40
N GLU A 491 -10.02 23.15 -25.00
CA GLU A 491 -11.46 22.83 -24.90
C GLU A 491 -11.74 22.10 -23.58
N LEU A 492 -12.64 22.63 -22.74
CA LEU A 492 -13.11 21.93 -21.54
C LEU A 492 -13.97 20.72 -21.94
N ILE A 493 -13.49 19.50 -21.67
CA ILE A 493 -14.19 18.26 -22.05
C ILE A 493 -14.77 17.51 -20.86
N TYR A 494 -14.30 17.75 -19.64
CA TYR A 494 -14.86 17.17 -18.41
C TYR A 494 -14.73 18.14 -17.23
N GLU A 495 -15.72 18.17 -16.36
CA GLU A 495 -15.69 18.92 -15.10
C GLU A 495 -16.55 18.20 -14.06
N THR A 496 -16.06 18.12 -12.83
CA THR A 496 -16.83 17.63 -11.69
C THR A 496 -16.48 18.38 -10.40
N ASN A 497 -17.38 18.31 -9.43
CA ASN A 497 -17.14 18.76 -8.06
C ASN A 497 -17.28 17.56 -7.13
N CYS A 498 -16.33 17.40 -6.23
CA CYS A 498 -16.28 16.33 -5.25
C CYS A 498 -16.18 16.92 -3.84
N SER A 499 -16.61 16.16 -2.84
CA SER A 499 -16.46 16.48 -1.43
C SER A 499 -15.95 15.23 -0.72
N TYR A 500 -14.87 15.37 0.04
CA TYR A 500 -14.21 14.25 0.69
C TYR A 500 -14.17 14.49 2.21
N PRO A 501 -14.68 13.55 3.03
CA PRO A 501 -14.62 13.69 4.48
C PRO A 501 -13.19 13.63 5.02
N TYR A 502 -12.31 12.91 4.33
CA TYR A 502 -10.92 12.67 4.71
C TYR A 502 -9.96 13.36 3.74
N ALA A 503 -8.79 13.76 4.26
CA ALA A 503 -7.64 14.04 3.41
C ALA A 503 -7.11 12.71 2.85
N GLY A 504 -6.54 12.71 1.66
CA GLY A 504 -6.16 11.45 1.03
C GLY A 504 -5.94 11.51 -0.47
N ILE A 505 -5.77 10.34 -1.07
CA ILE A 505 -5.77 10.17 -2.52
C ILE A 505 -7.12 9.63 -2.93
N HIS A 506 -7.73 10.26 -3.94
CA HIS A 506 -9.08 9.92 -4.41
C HIS A 506 -9.10 9.79 -5.93
N VAL A 507 -9.68 8.70 -6.41
CA VAL A 507 -9.86 8.45 -7.84
C VAL A 507 -11.31 8.68 -8.25
N ILE A 508 -11.50 9.68 -9.10
CA ILE A 508 -12.79 10.07 -9.67
C ILE A 508 -13.03 9.25 -10.93
N ILE A 509 -14.09 8.45 -10.95
CA ILE A 509 -14.56 7.75 -12.15
C ILE A 509 -15.46 8.71 -12.97
N PRO A 510 -15.12 9.03 -14.22
CA PRO A 510 -15.93 9.92 -15.05
C PRO A 510 -17.37 9.40 -15.24
N ASP A 511 -18.36 10.28 -15.08
CA ASP A 511 -19.79 9.98 -15.29
C ASP A 511 -20.21 9.94 -16.77
N LYS A 512 -19.30 10.32 -17.66
CA LYS A 512 -19.45 10.31 -19.11
C LYS A 512 -18.16 9.84 -19.77
N THR A 513 -18.27 9.39 -21.01
CA THR A 513 -17.09 9.00 -21.80
C THR A 513 -16.23 10.22 -22.12
N VAL A 514 -14.93 10.11 -21.84
CA VAL A 514 -13.92 11.13 -22.14
C VAL A 514 -12.81 10.43 -22.93
N GLU A 515 -12.64 10.84 -24.18
CA GLU A 515 -11.67 10.25 -25.12
C GLU A 515 -10.62 11.26 -25.53
N ILE A 516 -9.39 10.78 -25.69
CA ILE A 516 -8.24 11.59 -26.06
C ILE A 516 -7.52 10.88 -27.20
N GLY A 517 -7.28 11.60 -28.29
CA GLY A 517 -6.55 11.12 -29.46
C GLY A 517 -5.05 10.99 -29.19
N LYS A 518 -4.41 9.98 -29.78
CA LYS A 518 -2.95 9.83 -29.76
C LYS A 518 -2.25 11.12 -30.18
N GLY A 519 -1.29 11.57 -29.38
CA GLY A 519 -0.51 12.78 -29.60
C GLY A 519 -1.24 14.08 -29.24
N GLN A 520 -2.52 14.03 -28.83
CA GLN A 520 -3.19 15.21 -28.29
C GLN A 520 -2.66 15.52 -26.89
N ARG A 521 -2.50 16.81 -26.62
CA ARG A 521 -2.23 17.29 -25.27
C ARG A 521 -3.53 17.36 -24.49
N PHE A 522 -3.45 17.16 -23.19
CA PHE A 522 -4.58 17.41 -22.30
C PHE A 522 -4.06 17.85 -20.94
N SER A 523 -4.85 18.61 -20.21
CA SER A 523 -4.53 19.03 -18.85
C SER A 523 -5.61 18.59 -17.90
N VAL A 524 -5.23 18.33 -16.66
CA VAL A 524 -6.14 18.19 -15.54
C VAL A 524 -5.86 19.32 -14.57
N VAL A 525 -6.88 20.12 -14.28
CA VAL A 525 -6.85 21.25 -13.36
C VAL A 525 -7.59 20.84 -12.10
N TYR A 526 -6.96 21.06 -10.95
CA TYR A 526 -7.43 20.70 -9.63
C TYR A 526 -7.46 21.95 -8.74
N GLU A 527 -8.62 22.18 -8.12
CA GLU A 527 -8.82 23.20 -7.10
C GLU A 527 -9.34 22.52 -5.83
N GLU A 528 -8.59 22.63 -4.74
CA GLU A 528 -9.01 22.19 -3.42
C GLU A 528 -9.47 23.37 -2.59
N ARG A 529 -10.54 23.19 -1.82
CA ARG A 529 -11.01 24.16 -0.83
C ARG A 529 -11.29 23.51 0.51
N THR A 530 -10.82 24.15 1.57
CA THR A 530 -11.20 23.83 2.95
C THR A 530 -12.70 24.05 3.19
N GLN A 531 -13.23 23.57 4.32
CA GLN A 531 -14.62 23.82 4.71
C GLN A 531 -14.95 25.31 4.91
N ASP A 532 -13.97 26.13 5.34
CA ASP A 532 -14.13 27.58 5.48
C ASP A 532 -13.89 28.35 4.15
N GLY A 533 -13.57 27.63 3.07
CA GLY A 533 -13.56 28.14 1.70
C GLY A 533 -12.23 28.70 1.21
N LYS A 534 -11.13 28.52 1.95
CA LYS A 534 -9.77 28.85 1.48
C LYS A 534 -9.31 27.83 0.46
N TYR A 535 -8.46 28.26 -0.46
CA TYR A 535 -7.85 27.37 -1.45
C TYR A 535 -6.64 26.67 -0.87
N VAL A 536 -6.44 25.40 -1.20
CA VAL A 536 -5.29 24.63 -0.71
C VAL A 536 -4.35 24.31 -1.86
N VAL A 537 -3.06 24.53 -1.65
CA VAL A 537 -1.99 24.06 -2.56
C VAL A 537 -1.06 23.17 -1.75
N GLY A 538 -0.89 21.92 -2.20
CA GLY A 538 -0.02 20.96 -1.55
C GLY A 538 0.68 20.04 -2.53
N MET A 539 1.77 19.44 -2.08
CA MET A 539 2.62 18.58 -2.90
C MET A 539 3.26 17.48 -2.07
N ASN A 540 3.52 16.34 -2.72
CA ASN A 540 4.22 15.25 -2.08
C ASN A 540 5.68 15.66 -1.86
N SER A 541 6.26 15.15 -0.77
CA SER A 541 7.66 15.44 -0.46
C SER A 541 8.29 14.38 0.42
N TYR A 542 9.60 14.23 0.25
CA TYR A 542 10.40 13.31 1.04
C TYR A 542 11.77 13.90 1.41
N SER A 543 12.40 13.36 2.45
CA SER A 543 13.72 13.82 2.90
C SER A 543 14.81 13.55 1.84
N LYS A 544 15.66 14.54 1.56
CA LYS A 544 16.88 14.36 0.73
C LYS A 544 18.06 13.79 1.52
N THR A 545 18.02 13.87 2.85
CA THR A 545 19.20 13.72 3.73
C THR A 545 19.09 12.55 4.70
N ASP A 546 17.99 11.79 4.66
CA ASP A 546 17.80 10.61 5.49
C ASP A 546 18.87 9.54 5.15
N THR A 547 19.35 8.87 6.20
CA THR A 547 20.57 8.06 6.19
C THR A 547 20.33 6.64 5.68
N LYS A 548 19.07 6.18 5.66
CA LYS A 548 18.73 4.86 5.11
C LYS A 548 18.14 4.97 3.70
N ILE A 549 17.16 5.87 3.54
CA ILE A 549 16.38 6.03 2.31
C ILE A 549 16.07 7.50 2.07
N TYR A 550 16.16 7.97 0.83
CA TYR A 550 15.98 9.39 0.48
C TYR A 550 15.13 9.54 -0.79
N GLY A 551 14.50 10.71 -0.94
CA GLY A 551 13.68 11.02 -2.09
C GLY A 551 14.46 11.75 -3.18
N VAL A 552 14.13 11.43 -4.43
CA VAL A 552 14.54 12.15 -5.63
C VAL A 552 13.28 12.54 -6.39
N SER A 553 13.10 13.83 -6.64
CA SER A 553 12.00 14.35 -7.47
C SER A 553 12.50 14.74 -8.86
N VAL A 554 11.64 14.61 -9.86
CA VAL A 554 11.89 15.01 -11.24
C VAL A 554 10.75 15.92 -11.68
N ILE A 555 11.03 17.21 -11.82
CA ILE A 555 10.05 18.22 -12.24
C ILE A 555 10.54 18.82 -13.55
N ASN A 556 9.83 18.55 -14.65
CA ASN A 556 10.19 19.08 -15.95
C ASN A 556 9.32 20.27 -16.35
N LYS A 557 9.91 21.14 -17.18
CA LYS A 557 9.23 22.31 -17.70
C LYS A 557 8.08 21.90 -18.61
N GLY A 558 6.91 22.47 -18.39
CA GLY A 558 5.69 22.21 -19.16
C GLY A 558 4.84 21.03 -18.68
N GLU A 559 5.21 20.39 -17.56
CA GLU A 559 4.44 19.28 -16.96
C GLU A 559 3.45 19.79 -15.93
N SER A 560 3.90 20.55 -14.93
CA SER A 560 3.08 21.04 -13.82
C SER A 560 2.96 22.56 -13.79
N PHE A 561 1.77 23.06 -13.49
CA PHE A 561 1.46 24.49 -13.47
C PHE A 561 0.69 24.88 -12.21
N LEU A 562 0.96 26.10 -11.74
CA LEU A 562 0.33 26.70 -10.57
C LEU A 562 -0.26 28.05 -10.94
N ASN A 563 -1.43 28.36 -10.41
CA ASN A 563 -2.02 29.69 -10.44
C ASN A 563 -2.41 30.09 -9.02
N ILE A 564 -1.91 31.22 -8.54
CA ILE A 564 -2.33 31.86 -7.28
C ILE A 564 -2.74 33.29 -7.62
N GLY A 565 -4.00 33.47 -8.03
CA GLY A 565 -4.66 34.75 -8.31
C GLY A 565 -4.04 35.63 -9.42
N SER A 566 -2.96 35.21 -10.08
CA SER A 566 -2.15 36.05 -10.96
C SER A 566 -1.88 35.43 -12.34
N GLY A 567 -2.58 34.34 -12.66
CA GLY A 567 -2.40 33.58 -13.90
C GLY A 567 -1.50 32.36 -13.70
N TRP A 568 -1.50 31.50 -14.72
CA TRP A 568 -0.75 30.26 -14.72
C TRP A 568 0.76 30.48 -14.87
N LYS A 569 1.54 29.70 -14.13
CA LYS A 569 2.99 29.67 -14.16
C LYS A 569 3.48 28.23 -14.08
N ASP A 570 4.61 27.97 -14.71
CA ASP A 570 5.27 26.67 -14.67
C ASP A 570 5.86 26.40 -13.27
N LEU A 571 5.63 25.21 -12.72
CA LEU A 571 6.07 24.84 -11.38
C LEU A 571 7.60 24.91 -11.24
N VAL A 572 8.35 24.56 -12.29
CA VAL A 572 9.84 24.61 -12.26
C VAL A 572 10.33 26.02 -11.92
N ASP A 573 9.63 27.05 -12.44
CA ASP A 573 10.03 28.43 -12.24
C ASP A 573 9.50 29.01 -10.91
N GLU A 574 8.59 28.33 -10.21
CA GLU A 574 7.89 28.87 -9.02
C GLU A 574 8.07 28.06 -7.73
N ILE A 575 8.53 26.81 -7.79
CA ILE A 575 8.56 25.91 -6.63
C ILE A 575 9.34 26.47 -5.43
N ASP A 576 10.44 27.19 -5.67
CA ASP A 576 11.30 27.79 -4.64
C ASP A 576 10.71 29.07 -4.01
N LYS A 577 9.61 29.59 -4.58
CA LYS A 577 8.88 30.76 -4.08
C LYS A 577 7.65 30.39 -3.27
N LEU A 578 7.26 29.12 -3.25
CA LEU A 578 6.10 28.66 -2.49
C LEU A 578 6.36 28.77 -0.99
N GLU A 579 5.33 29.12 -0.22
CA GLU A 579 5.44 29.21 1.25
C GLU A 579 5.80 27.87 1.88
N ILE A 580 5.42 26.78 1.22
CA ILE A 580 5.70 25.40 1.61
C ILE A 580 7.12 24.91 1.25
N TYR A 581 7.91 25.71 0.53
CA TYR A 581 9.21 25.27 0.04
C TYR A 581 10.18 24.94 1.18
N ASN A 582 10.83 23.77 1.07
CA ASN A 582 11.89 23.37 1.99
C ASN A 582 13.09 22.78 1.21
N PRO A 583 14.29 23.38 1.31
CA PRO A 583 15.46 22.89 0.57
C PRO A 583 15.93 21.49 0.98
N ASP A 584 15.62 21.05 2.21
CA ASP A 584 15.98 19.73 2.74
C ASP A 584 15.05 18.60 2.24
N LEU A 585 13.96 18.97 1.56
CA LEU A 585 12.98 18.04 1.00
C LEU A 585 13.08 17.99 -0.53
N ALA A 586 12.97 16.79 -1.09
CA ALA A 586 12.60 16.59 -2.49
C ALA A 586 11.09 16.83 -2.56
N MET A 587 10.71 17.90 -3.24
CA MET A 587 9.32 18.26 -3.49
C MET A 587 8.96 17.81 -4.91
N ASP A 588 7.76 17.27 -5.06
CA ASP A 588 7.32 16.60 -6.28
C ASP A 588 6.39 17.49 -7.14
N ASN A 589 6.00 16.99 -8.31
CA ASN A 589 4.88 17.52 -9.07
C ASN A 589 3.56 17.44 -8.28
N PHE A 590 2.53 18.14 -8.76
CA PHE A 590 1.22 18.04 -8.14
C PHE A 590 0.66 16.63 -8.31
N SER A 591 0.05 16.10 -7.24
CA SER A 591 -0.52 14.75 -7.22
C SER A 591 -1.85 14.73 -7.98
N ILE A 592 -1.72 14.73 -9.30
CA ILE A 592 -2.79 14.73 -10.29
C ILE A 592 -2.42 13.66 -11.32
N LYS A 593 -3.23 12.60 -11.40
CA LYS A 593 -2.98 11.44 -12.26
C LYS A 593 -4.19 11.15 -13.14
N VAL A 594 -3.93 10.53 -14.28
CA VAL A 594 -4.99 10.05 -15.18
C VAL A 594 -4.79 8.59 -15.50
N PHE A 595 -5.84 7.80 -15.24
CA PHE A 595 -5.92 6.41 -15.64
C PHE A 595 -6.78 6.26 -16.87
N SER A 596 -6.38 5.37 -17.77
CA SER A 596 -7.05 5.22 -19.05
C SER A 596 -6.89 3.82 -19.63
N THR A 597 -7.91 3.41 -20.38
CA THR A 597 -7.89 2.20 -21.21
C THR A 597 -7.56 2.58 -22.64
N ASP A 598 -6.51 1.98 -23.18
CA ASP A 598 -6.12 2.21 -24.57
C ASP A 598 -7.06 1.46 -25.51
N TYR A 599 -7.56 2.13 -26.55
CA TYR A 599 -8.27 1.43 -27.60
C TYR A 599 -7.27 0.50 -28.30
N PRO A 600 -7.61 -0.79 -28.51
CA PRO A 600 -6.76 -1.68 -29.28
C PRO A 600 -6.46 -0.98 -30.59
N ALA A 601 -5.17 -0.84 -30.92
CA ALA A 601 -4.74 -0.11 -32.11
C ALA A 601 -5.61 -0.58 -33.27
N GLU A 602 -6.50 0.30 -33.76
CA GLU A 602 -7.28 -0.02 -34.94
C GLU A 602 -6.25 -0.32 -36.02
N ASP A 603 -6.18 -1.60 -36.38
CA ASP A 603 -5.44 -2.04 -37.54
C ASP A 603 -6.01 -1.19 -38.67
N SER A 604 -5.25 -0.19 -39.10
CA SER A 604 -5.64 1.01 -39.87
C SER A 604 -6.37 0.74 -41.21
N ASN A 605 -6.69 -0.52 -41.46
CA ASN A 605 -7.43 -1.04 -42.58
C ASN A 605 -8.88 -1.46 -42.25
N TYR A 606 -9.34 -1.42 -41.00
CA TYR A 606 -10.72 -1.85 -40.66
C TYR A 606 -11.83 -1.09 -41.42
N PRO A 607 -11.75 0.25 -41.59
CA PRO A 607 -12.69 0.98 -42.44
C PRO A 607 -12.58 0.57 -43.92
N MET A 608 -11.39 0.20 -44.37
CA MET A 608 -11.13 -0.26 -45.73
C MET A 608 -11.69 -1.67 -45.98
N TYR A 609 -11.54 -2.60 -45.04
CA TYR A 609 -12.11 -3.94 -45.13
C TYR A 609 -13.64 -3.93 -45.02
N ALA A 610 -14.21 -3.08 -44.17
CA ALA A 610 -15.65 -2.86 -44.12
C ALA A 610 -16.19 -2.26 -45.43
N ALA A 611 -15.49 -1.29 -46.02
CA ALA A 611 -15.84 -0.71 -47.32
C ALA A 611 -15.70 -1.71 -48.48
N ILE A 612 -14.67 -2.57 -48.46
CA ILE A 612 -14.48 -3.65 -49.44
C ILE A 612 -15.58 -4.70 -49.29
N ALA A 613 -15.93 -5.11 -48.07
CA ALA A 613 -17.01 -6.05 -47.80
C ALA A 613 -18.37 -5.48 -48.26
N LEU A 614 -18.64 -4.21 -48.01
CA LEU A 614 -19.86 -3.53 -48.50
C LEU A 614 -19.88 -3.47 -50.04
N CYS A 615 -18.75 -3.16 -50.69
CA CYS A 615 -18.63 -3.19 -52.14
C CYS A 615 -18.85 -4.59 -52.74
N ILE A 616 -18.34 -5.64 -52.10
CA ILE A 616 -18.54 -7.03 -52.53
C ILE A 616 -20.01 -7.43 -52.37
N ILE A 617 -20.65 -7.08 -51.26
CA ILE A 617 -22.07 -7.36 -51.03
C ILE A 617 -22.94 -6.65 -52.08
N VAL A 618 -22.67 -5.37 -52.37
CA VAL A 618 -23.39 -4.62 -53.41
C VAL A 618 -23.16 -5.23 -54.80
N ALA A 619 -21.94 -5.67 -55.13
CA ALA A 619 -21.64 -6.33 -56.40
C ALA A 619 -22.36 -7.68 -56.55
N VAL A 620 -22.44 -8.48 -55.47
CA VAL A 620 -23.17 -9.76 -55.46
C VAL A 620 -24.68 -9.53 -55.58
N VAL A 621 -25.23 -8.54 -54.89
CA VAL A 621 -26.66 -8.19 -54.98
C VAL A 621 -27.02 -7.69 -56.39
N LEU A 622 -26.19 -6.83 -56.99
CA LEU A 622 -26.39 -6.35 -58.35
C LEU A 622 -26.21 -7.46 -59.41
N GLY A 623 -25.25 -8.38 -59.20
CA GLY A 623 -25.06 -9.55 -60.05
C GLY A 623 -26.25 -10.51 -60.03
N ILE A 624 -26.83 -10.76 -58.85
CA ILE A 624 -28.03 -11.61 -58.69
C ILE A 624 -29.27 -10.97 -59.36
N VAL A 625 -29.38 -9.63 -59.32
CA VAL A 625 -30.46 -8.90 -60.02
C VAL A 625 -30.31 -8.97 -61.54
N PHE A 626 -29.07 -8.97 -62.06
CA PHE A 626 -28.81 -9.10 -63.50
C PHE A 626 -29.10 -10.51 -64.04
N ILE A 627 -28.79 -11.56 -63.25
CA ILE A 627 -29.06 -12.96 -63.61
C ILE A 627 -30.57 -13.28 -63.59
N ARG A 628 -31.39 -12.54 -62.84
CA ARG A 628 -32.86 -12.71 -62.83
C ARG A 628 -33.61 -11.95 -63.93
N ARG A 629 -32.91 -11.14 -64.75
CA ARG A 629 -33.51 -10.35 -65.85
C ARG A 629 -33.15 -10.85 -67.26
N HIS A 630 -32.36 -11.91 -67.37
CA HIS A 630 -32.18 -12.73 -68.57
C HIS A 630 -32.80 -14.10 -68.33
#